data_AF-A0A3L7PYV1-F1
#
_entry.id   AF-A0A3L7PYV1-F1
#
_cell.length_a   1.000
_cell.length_b   1.000
_cell.length_c   1.000
_cell.angle_alpha   90.00
_cell.angle_beta   90.00
_cell.angle_gamma   90.00
#
_symmetry.space_group_name_H-M   'P 1'
#
loop_
_entity.id
_entity.type
_entity.pdbx_description
1 polymer ?
#
loop_
_entity_poly.entity_id
_entity_poly.type
_entity_poly.pdbx_seq_one_letter_code
_entity_poly.pdbx_strand_id
1 'polypeptide(L)'
;PSGLFAEGGQIAVSADGTTWVPVPGIDADGFAPTCGWLDASPYATVPGLEPTDFTRPIDPAITAASMIGQEWSAVRAMYDGSGGGAGIDLASLGLSSIRFVRVRVPIGAMQSAEIDGFSDVAPANPQGDLDGNGSIDGADLGILLSAFGTAEPAADLDGNGSVDGGDLGALLAAWS
;
A
#
# COMPACT_ATOMS: atom_id res chain seq x y z
N PRO A 1 -3.42 11.29 23.36
CA PRO A 1 -2.55 10.39 22.58
C PRO A 1 -3.07 10.30 21.14
N SER A 2 -2.34 10.89 20.20
CA SER A 2 -2.51 10.59 18.78
C SER A 2 -1.79 9.27 18.50
N GLY A 3 -2.44 8.37 17.77
CA GLY A 3 -1.89 7.06 17.45
C GLY A 3 -2.85 6.29 16.55
N LEU A 4 -2.32 5.30 15.86
CA LEU A 4 -3.11 4.29 15.15
C LEU A 4 -3.62 3.28 16.19
N PHE A 5 -4.93 3.06 16.18
CA PHE A 5 -5.58 2.03 16.96
C PHE A 5 -5.88 0.85 16.03
N ALA A 6 -5.73 -0.36 16.57
CA ALA A 6 -6.02 -1.60 15.87
C ALA A 6 -6.63 -2.58 16.86
N GLU A 7 -7.80 -3.10 16.52
CA GLU A 7 -8.58 -4.03 17.32
C GLU A 7 -8.28 -5.50 16.92
N GLY A 8 -7.37 -5.67 15.94
CA GLY A 8 -6.84 -6.95 15.48
C GLY A 8 -7.65 -7.54 14.32
N GLY A 9 -7.95 -8.84 14.42
CA GLY A 9 -8.64 -9.57 13.37
C GLY A 9 -7.69 -10.43 12.56
N GLN A 10 -7.59 -11.71 12.93
CA GLN A 10 -6.73 -12.67 12.26
C GLN A 10 -7.28 -12.99 10.87
N ILE A 11 -6.49 -12.74 9.84
CA ILE A 11 -6.87 -12.97 8.45
C ILE A 11 -6.39 -14.36 8.00
N ALA A 12 -7.26 -15.07 7.27
CA ALA A 12 -6.88 -16.23 6.48
C ALA A 12 -7.58 -16.17 5.12
N VAL A 13 -6.90 -16.63 4.08
CA VAL A 13 -7.41 -16.66 2.71
C VAL A 13 -7.47 -18.09 2.18
N SER A 14 -8.30 -18.31 1.17
CA SER A 14 -8.48 -19.63 0.57
C SER A 14 -8.95 -19.53 -0.87
N ALA A 15 -8.49 -20.46 -1.72
CA ALA A 15 -9.02 -20.65 -3.08
C ALA A 15 -10.30 -21.52 -3.09
N ASP A 16 -10.45 -22.44 -2.14
CA ASP A 16 -11.47 -23.49 -2.15
C ASP A 16 -12.48 -23.42 -0.98
N GLY A 17 -12.22 -22.56 0.01
CA GLY A 17 -13.05 -22.38 1.22
C GLY A 17 -12.82 -23.44 2.31
N THR A 18 -11.92 -24.39 2.09
CA THR A 18 -11.63 -25.52 2.97
C THR A 18 -10.18 -25.54 3.46
N THR A 19 -9.22 -25.25 2.58
CA THR A 19 -7.80 -25.11 2.90
C THR A 19 -7.50 -23.64 3.12
N TRP A 20 -7.08 -23.29 4.34
CA TRP A 20 -6.91 -21.89 4.74
C TRP A 20 -5.45 -21.57 4.98
N VAL A 21 -4.95 -20.54 4.28
CA VAL A 21 -3.61 -20.00 4.48
C VAL A 21 -3.72 -18.76 5.39
N PRO A 22 -3.06 -18.76 6.57
CA PRO A 22 -3.06 -17.58 7.44
C PRO A 22 -2.23 -16.45 6.81
N VAL A 23 -2.62 -15.21 7.05
CA VAL A 23 -1.83 -14.02 6.70
C VAL A 23 -1.08 -13.56 7.95
N PRO A 24 0.24 -13.80 8.06
CA PRO A 24 0.98 -13.47 9.27
C PRO A 24 1.33 -11.99 9.33
N GLY A 25 1.33 -11.41 10.54
CA GLY A 25 1.81 -10.05 10.78
C GLY A 25 0.90 -8.92 10.28
N ILE A 26 -0.26 -9.26 9.74
CA ILE A 26 -1.26 -8.31 9.24
C ILE A 26 -2.58 -8.60 9.94
N ASP A 27 -3.10 -7.59 10.61
CA ASP A 27 -4.43 -7.61 11.21
C ASP A 27 -5.44 -6.97 10.24
N ALA A 28 -6.68 -7.47 10.27
CA ALA A 28 -7.75 -7.00 9.39
C ALA A 28 -8.12 -5.54 9.66
N ASP A 29 -8.09 -5.15 10.92
CA ASP A 29 -8.25 -3.77 11.40
C ASP A 29 -6.87 -3.15 11.67
N GLY A 30 -5.93 -3.43 10.78
CA GLY A 30 -4.56 -2.95 10.85
C GLY A 30 -4.34 -1.64 10.08
N PHE A 31 -3.08 -1.26 9.94
CA PHE A 31 -2.71 -0.19 9.01
C PHE A 31 -3.00 -0.61 7.56
N ALA A 32 -3.54 0.24 6.69
CA ALA A 32 -3.82 1.67 6.89
C ALA A 32 -5.31 1.99 7.14
N PRO A 33 -5.63 3.02 7.94
CA PRO A 33 -7.01 3.47 8.10
C PRO A 33 -7.69 3.80 6.78
N THR A 34 -9.02 3.64 6.74
CA THR A 34 -9.81 4.02 5.58
C THR A 34 -9.72 5.52 5.30
N CYS A 35 -9.30 5.87 4.09
CA CYS A 35 -9.34 7.23 3.57
C CYS A 35 -10.33 7.26 2.42
N GLY A 36 -11.60 7.59 2.67
CA GLY A 36 -12.64 7.52 1.63
C GLY A 36 -12.67 8.67 0.63
N TRP A 37 -12.00 9.79 0.93
CA TRP A 37 -12.14 11.04 0.17
C TRP A 37 -10.82 11.81 0.11
N LEU A 38 -10.50 12.34 -1.06
CA LEU A 38 -9.32 13.17 -1.32
C LEU A 38 -9.45 14.58 -0.75
N ASP A 39 -10.68 15.05 -0.54
CA ASP A 39 -11.01 16.44 -0.22
C ASP A 39 -11.67 16.61 1.16
N ALA A 40 -11.77 15.54 1.96
CA ALA A 40 -12.29 15.61 3.33
C ALA A 40 -11.21 16.04 4.34
N SER A 41 -11.61 16.82 5.35
CA SER A 41 -10.76 17.11 6.51
C SER A 41 -10.80 15.98 7.53
N PRO A 42 -9.80 15.89 8.44
CA PRO A 42 -9.87 14.95 9.56
C PRO A 42 -11.17 15.12 10.35
N TYR A 43 -11.81 14.00 10.70
CA TYR A 43 -13.06 13.95 11.46
C TYR A 43 -14.25 14.69 10.81
N ALA A 44 -14.21 14.91 9.49
CA ALA A 44 -15.36 15.47 8.78
C ALA A 44 -16.59 14.57 8.95
N THR A 45 -17.73 15.18 9.30
CA THR A 45 -19.02 14.49 9.42
C THR A 45 -19.85 14.54 8.13
N VAL A 46 -19.34 15.25 7.13
CA VAL A 46 -19.89 15.33 5.79
C VAL A 46 -18.86 14.70 4.85
N PRO A 47 -19.27 13.78 3.95
CA PRO A 47 -18.35 13.19 2.99
C PRO A 47 -17.76 14.24 2.05
N GLY A 48 -16.58 13.93 1.51
CA GLY A 48 -15.99 14.70 0.41
C GLY A 48 -16.76 14.51 -0.90
N LEU A 49 -16.26 15.14 -1.96
CA LEU A 49 -16.81 15.01 -3.31
C LEU A 49 -15.89 14.19 -4.23
N GLU A 50 -14.61 14.06 -3.88
CA GLU A 50 -13.61 13.36 -4.68
C GLU A 50 -13.23 12.04 -4.00
N PRO A 51 -13.79 10.90 -4.43
CA PRO A 51 -13.50 9.62 -3.79
C PRO A 51 -12.06 9.17 -4.05
N THR A 52 -11.49 8.45 -3.10
CA THR A 52 -10.25 7.69 -3.30
C THR A 52 -10.48 6.43 -4.12
N ASP A 53 -9.39 5.82 -4.58
CA ASP A 53 -9.39 4.54 -5.27
C ASP A 53 -9.05 3.39 -4.32
N PHE A 54 -10.07 2.61 -3.95
CA PHE A 54 -9.90 1.40 -3.12
C PHE A 54 -9.21 0.23 -3.85
N THR A 55 -9.02 0.32 -5.17
CA THR A 55 -8.29 -0.69 -5.96
C THR A 55 -6.81 -0.34 -6.15
N ARG A 56 -6.37 0.83 -5.65
CA ARG A 56 -4.97 1.25 -5.59
C ARG A 56 -4.38 0.90 -4.22
N PRO A 57 -3.24 0.19 -4.16
CA PRO A 57 -2.59 -0.10 -2.89
C PRO A 57 -1.93 1.15 -2.32
N ILE A 58 -1.79 1.21 -0.99
CA ILE A 58 -0.77 2.08 -0.38
C ILE A 58 0.60 1.49 -0.69
N ASP A 59 1.58 2.35 -0.98
CA ASP A 59 2.98 1.96 -1.11
C ASP A 59 3.43 1.17 0.14
N PRO A 60 3.89 -0.09 -0.01
CA PRO A 60 4.27 -0.94 1.12
C PRO A 60 5.44 -0.40 1.95
N ALA A 61 6.19 0.60 1.47
CA ALA A 61 7.20 1.31 2.25
C ALA A 61 6.60 2.28 3.29
N ILE A 62 5.35 2.71 3.10
CA ILE A 62 4.64 3.58 4.03
C ILE A 62 4.19 2.76 5.24
N THR A 63 4.50 3.26 6.43
CA THR A 63 4.17 2.57 7.68
C THR A 63 3.31 3.46 8.57
N ALA A 64 2.66 2.82 9.54
CA ALA A 64 2.05 3.51 10.67
C ALA A 64 2.98 4.58 11.28
N ALA A 65 4.27 4.26 11.43
CA ALA A 65 5.27 5.15 12.01
C ALA A 65 5.60 6.36 11.12
N SER A 66 5.56 6.23 9.79
CA SER A 66 5.87 7.34 8.88
C SER A 66 4.78 8.42 8.91
N MET A 67 3.53 8.08 9.24
CA MET A 67 2.42 9.02 9.36
C MET A 67 2.35 9.74 10.71
N ILE A 68 2.93 9.18 11.77
CA ILE A 68 2.82 9.77 13.13
C ILE A 68 3.57 11.10 13.18
N GLY A 69 2.87 12.15 13.64
CA GLY A 69 3.43 13.50 13.79
C GLY A 69 3.47 14.32 12.51
N GLN A 70 2.98 13.78 11.40
CA GLN A 70 2.82 14.50 10.14
C GLN A 70 1.55 15.36 10.16
N GLU A 71 1.57 16.46 9.42
CA GLU A 71 0.37 17.25 9.13
C GLU A 71 -0.58 16.47 8.21
N TRP A 72 -1.88 16.78 8.27
CA TRP A 72 -2.91 16.06 7.50
C TRP A 72 -2.61 16.01 6.00
N SER A 73 -2.10 17.09 5.42
CA SER A 73 -1.76 17.13 4.00
C SER A 73 -0.65 16.14 3.64
N ALA A 74 0.35 15.96 4.51
CA ALA A 74 1.43 15.01 4.31
C ALA A 74 0.94 13.56 4.50
N VAL A 75 0.12 13.30 5.52
CA VAL A 75 -0.52 11.99 5.70
C VAL A 75 -1.34 11.62 4.47
N ARG A 76 -2.19 12.53 3.98
CA ARG A 76 -3.01 12.30 2.78
C ARG A 76 -2.16 12.07 1.52
N ALA A 77 -1.03 12.76 1.39
CA ALA A 77 -0.11 12.54 0.27
C ALA A 77 0.49 11.12 0.30
N MET A 78 0.73 10.54 1.48
CA MET A 78 1.21 9.15 1.61
C MET A 78 0.18 8.09 1.17
N TYR A 79 -1.11 8.42 1.12
CA TYR A 79 -2.11 7.51 0.54
C TYR A 79 -2.03 7.50 -0.98
N ASP A 80 -1.49 8.56 -1.60
CA ASP A 80 -1.36 8.69 -3.06
C ASP A 80 -2.64 8.29 -3.83
N GLY A 81 -3.78 8.76 -3.33
CA GLY A 81 -5.09 8.46 -3.90
C GLY A 81 -5.72 7.13 -3.49
N SER A 82 -5.00 6.25 -2.77
CA SER A 82 -5.52 4.99 -2.24
C SER A 82 -6.64 5.20 -1.22
N GLY A 83 -7.60 4.26 -1.21
CA GLY A 83 -8.62 4.15 -0.17
C GLY A 83 -8.09 3.68 1.19
N GLY A 84 -6.84 3.24 1.28
CA GLY A 84 -6.26 2.65 2.47
C GLY A 84 -6.53 1.16 2.62
N GLY A 85 -6.50 0.67 3.85
CA GLY A 85 -6.66 -0.74 4.20
C GLY A 85 -5.33 -1.47 4.42
N ALA A 86 -5.43 -2.64 5.05
CA ALA A 86 -4.32 -3.55 5.22
C ALA A 86 -4.04 -4.32 3.92
N GLY A 87 -2.99 -3.90 3.21
CA GLY A 87 -2.56 -4.55 1.96
C GLY A 87 -2.01 -5.95 2.21
N ILE A 88 -2.46 -6.93 1.41
CA ILE A 88 -2.00 -8.33 1.48
C ILE A 88 -1.44 -8.73 0.13
N ASP A 89 -0.12 -8.99 0.07
CA ASP A 89 0.50 -9.59 -1.10
C ASP A 89 0.27 -11.12 -1.10
N LEU A 90 -0.54 -11.60 -2.03
CA LEU A 90 -0.83 -13.03 -2.19
C LEU A 90 0.41 -13.83 -2.59
N ALA A 91 1.34 -13.23 -3.35
CA ALA A 91 2.54 -13.92 -3.79
C ALA A 91 3.44 -14.27 -2.61
N SER A 92 3.51 -13.40 -1.59
CA SER A 92 4.20 -13.68 -0.32
C SER A 92 3.65 -14.91 0.43
N LEU A 93 2.39 -15.26 0.18
CA LEU A 93 1.71 -16.44 0.72
C LEU A 93 1.83 -17.67 -0.19
N GLY A 94 2.52 -17.55 -1.33
CA GLY A 94 2.63 -18.59 -2.35
C GLY A 94 1.34 -18.79 -3.16
N LEU A 95 0.49 -17.76 -3.24
CA LEU A 95 -0.81 -17.81 -3.90
C LEU A 95 -0.85 -16.84 -5.08
N SER A 96 -1.39 -17.28 -6.22
CA SER A 96 -1.65 -16.41 -7.37
C SER A 96 -3.08 -15.88 -7.42
N SER A 97 -3.99 -16.47 -6.63
CA SER A 97 -5.38 -16.05 -6.51
C SER A 97 -6.03 -16.64 -5.26
N ILE A 98 -7.12 -16.01 -4.83
CA ILE A 98 -7.98 -16.47 -3.74
C ILE A 98 -9.45 -16.30 -4.15
N ARG A 99 -10.35 -16.93 -3.39
CA ARG A 99 -11.80 -16.77 -3.55
C ARG A 99 -12.50 -16.41 -2.25
N PHE A 100 -11.89 -16.74 -1.12
CA PHE A 100 -12.48 -16.56 0.20
C PHE A 100 -11.49 -15.85 1.10
N VAL A 101 -12.00 -14.87 1.84
CA VAL A 101 -11.33 -14.22 2.96
C VAL A 101 -12.08 -14.59 4.23
N ARG A 102 -11.35 -14.82 5.31
CA ARG A 102 -11.90 -15.09 6.63
C ARG A 102 -11.17 -14.26 7.66
N VAL A 103 -11.93 -13.45 8.37
CA VAL A 103 -11.47 -12.69 9.53
C VAL A 103 -11.98 -13.38 10.80
N ARG A 104 -11.10 -13.55 11.79
CA ARG A 104 -11.43 -14.15 13.09
C ARG A 104 -10.98 -13.26 14.22
N VAL A 105 -11.87 -13.07 15.18
CA VAL A 105 -11.53 -12.50 16.48
C VAL A 105 -11.33 -13.66 17.46
N PRO A 106 -10.20 -13.70 18.22
CA PRO A 106 -9.98 -14.75 19.22
C PRO A 106 -11.08 -14.78 20.29
N ILE A 107 -11.41 -15.98 20.76
CA ILE A 107 -12.33 -16.14 21.90
C ILE A 107 -11.73 -15.40 23.11
N GLY A 108 -12.53 -14.51 23.70
CA GLY A 108 -12.11 -13.71 24.86
C GLY A 108 -11.42 -12.39 24.51
N ALA A 109 -11.36 -12.01 23.23
CA ALA A 109 -10.96 -10.65 22.86
C ALA A 109 -11.93 -9.62 23.45
N MET A 110 -11.39 -8.48 23.89
CA MET A 110 -12.16 -7.39 24.50
C MET A 110 -12.77 -6.43 23.47
N GLN A 111 -12.35 -6.55 22.22
CA GLN A 111 -12.77 -5.73 21.08
C GLN A 111 -13.09 -6.65 19.89
N SER A 112 -13.89 -6.14 18.96
CA SER A 112 -14.12 -6.79 17.66
C SER A 112 -13.30 -6.06 16.61
N ALA A 113 -12.76 -6.79 15.64
CA ALA A 113 -12.13 -6.16 14.48
C ALA A 113 -13.19 -5.40 13.67
N GLU A 114 -12.91 -4.15 13.33
CA GLU A 114 -13.72 -3.36 12.42
C GLU A 114 -13.32 -3.69 10.98
N ILE A 115 -14.31 -3.88 10.11
CA ILE A 115 -14.09 -4.17 8.68
C ILE A 115 -15.02 -3.27 7.89
N ASP A 116 -14.45 -2.27 7.24
CA ASP A 116 -15.20 -1.38 6.34
C ASP A 116 -15.55 -2.10 5.03
N GLY A 117 -14.62 -2.90 4.51
CA GLY A 117 -14.80 -3.65 3.28
C GLY A 117 -13.60 -4.51 2.89
N PHE A 118 -13.74 -5.21 1.77
CA PHE A 118 -12.66 -5.91 1.09
C PHE A 118 -12.58 -5.37 -0.34
N SER A 119 -11.36 -5.21 -0.84
CA SER A 119 -11.10 -4.75 -2.20
C SER A 119 -10.19 -5.75 -2.92
N ASP A 120 -10.42 -5.91 -4.22
CA ASP A 120 -9.45 -6.51 -5.12
C ASP A 120 -8.55 -5.38 -5.63
N VAL A 121 -7.28 -5.44 -5.28
CA VAL A 121 -6.34 -4.33 -5.41
C VAL A 121 -5.31 -4.70 -6.45
N ALA A 122 -5.02 -3.77 -7.37
CA ALA A 122 -3.94 -3.94 -8.32
C ALA A 122 -2.61 -4.15 -7.57
N PRO A 123 -1.67 -4.95 -8.09
CA PRO A 123 -0.33 -5.01 -7.52
C PRO A 123 0.27 -3.59 -7.49
N ALA A 124 1.07 -3.30 -6.47
CA ALA A 124 1.83 -2.06 -6.44
C ALA A 124 2.75 -2.01 -7.65
N ASN A 125 2.90 -0.83 -8.27
CA ASN A 125 3.87 -0.66 -9.35
C ASN A 125 5.26 -1.01 -8.80
N PRO A 126 6.02 -1.87 -9.50
CA PRO A 126 7.38 -2.18 -9.12
C PRO A 126 8.23 -0.90 -8.99
N GLN A 127 9.09 -0.83 -7.98
CA GLN A 127 10.02 0.30 -7.86
C GLN A 127 10.95 0.31 -9.07
N GLY A 128 10.88 1.36 -9.89
CA GLY A 128 11.61 1.47 -11.15
C GLY A 128 10.75 1.31 -12.41
N ASP A 129 9.45 1.00 -12.28
CA ASP A 129 8.45 1.12 -13.35
C ASP A 129 8.02 2.60 -13.46
N LEU A 130 8.80 3.35 -14.24
CA LEU A 130 8.71 4.80 -14.37
C LEU A 130 7.65 5.24 -15.37
N ASP A 131 7.25 4.38 -16.31
CA ASP A 131 6.13 4.63 -17.21
C ASP A 131 4.79 4.10 -16.69
N GLY A 132 4.81 3.28 -15.63
CA GLY A 132 3.64 2.75 -14.94
C GLY A 132 2.95 1.60 -15.68
N ASN A 133 3.67 0.88 -16.55
CA ASN A 133 3.12 -0.20 -17.37
C ASN A 133 3.12 -1.58 -16.67
N GLY A 134 3.70 -1.66 -15.47
CA GLY A 134 3.80 -2.87 -14.64
C GLY A 134 5.04 -3.72 -14.89
N SER A 135 5.97 -3.28 -15.75
CA SER A 135 7.25 -3.93 -16.04
C SER A 135 8.39 -2.94 -15.87
N ILE A 136 9.60 -3.43 -15.59
CA ILE A 136 10.82 -2.61 -15.53
C ILE A 136 11.71 -2.99 -16.71
N ASP A 137 11.69 -2.15 -17.75
CA ASP A 137 12.37 -2.45 -19.01
C ASP A 137 13.11 -1.24 -19.65
N GLY A 138 13.34 -1.33 -20.96
CA GLY A 138 14.05 -0.31 -21.73
C GLY A 138 13.34 1.04 -21.78
N ALA A 139 12.01 1.06 -21.64
CA ALA A 139 11.23 2.29 -21.56
C ALA A 139 11.57 3.05 -20.26
N ASP A 140 11.57 2.37 -19.13
CA ASP A 140 11.90 2.93 -17.82
C ASP A 140 13.34 3.39 -17.77
N LEU A 141 14.27 2.60 -18.31
CA LEU A 141 15.65 3.00 -18.47
C LEU A 141 15.77 4.30 -19.29
N GLY A 142 14.99 4.44 -20.35
CA GLY A 142 14.93 5.67 -21.15
C GLY A 142 14.49 6.88 -20.34
N ILE A 143 13.48 6.70 -19.47
CA ILE A 143 12.99 7.74 -18.56
C ILE A 143 14.06 8.10 -17.53
N LEU A 144 14.67 7.11 -16.86
CA LEU A 144 15.73 7.34 -15.87
C LEU A 144 16.92 8.08 -16.48
N LEU A 145 17.38 7.66 -17.66
CA LEU A 145 18.48 8.33 -18.36
C LEU A 145 18.13 9.75 -18.80
N SER A 146 16.87 10.04 -19.09
CA SER A 146 16.42 11.41 -19.37
C SER A 146 16.46 12.32 -18.14
N ALA A 147 16.35 11.74 -16.94
CA ALA A 147 16.44 12.42 -15.65
C ALA A 147 17.85 12.40 -15.03
N PHE A 148 18.84 11.77 -15.69
CA PHE A 148 20.17 11.58 -15.12
C PHE A 148 20.86 12.91 -14.78
N GLY A 149 21.41 13.01 -13.58
CA GLY A 149 22.04 14.21 -13.02
C GLY A 149 21.05 15.27 -12.50
N THR A 150 19.76 14.93 -12.41
CA THR A 150 18.72 15.77 -11.77
C THR A 150 18.39 15.29 -10.37
N ALA A 151 17.45 15.97 -9.70
CA ALA A 151 16.86 15.53 -8.43
C ALA A 151 15.39 15.15 -8.62
N GLU A 152 15.04 14.56 -9.78
CA GLU A 152 13.69 14.09 -10.08
C GLU A 152 13.30 12.95 -9.13
N PRO A 153 12.36 13.16 -8.18
CA PRO A 153 12.09 12.18 -7.13
C PRO A 153 11.54 10.86 -7.67
N ALA A 154 10.86 10.87 -8.82
CA ALA A 154 10.35 9.64 -9.42
C ALA A 154 11.47 8.71 -9.94
N ALA A 155 12.62 9.28 -10.32
CA ALA A 155 13.75 8.53 -10.86
C ALA A 155 14.91 8.34 -9.85
N ASP A 156 14.81 8.93 -8.66
CA ASP A 156 15.70 8.73 -7.50
C ASP A 156 15.26 7.49 -6.72
N LEU A 157 15.60 6.32 -7.26
CA LEU A 157 15.20 5.00 -6.78
C LEU A 157 15.91 4.59 -5.49
N ASP A 158 17.11 5.11 -5.22
CA ASP A 158 17.81 4.86 -3.95
C ASP A 158 17.54 5.93 -2.87
N GLY A 159 16.86 7.03 -3.25
CA GLY A 159 16.40 8.08 -2.35
C GLY A 159 17.52 8.96 -1.81
N ASN A 160 18.67 9.03 -2.49
CA ASN A 160 19.82 9.82 -2.06
C ASN A 160 19.70 11.31 -2.40
N GLY A 161 18.67 11.69 -3.17
CA GLY A 161 18.40 13.06 -3.61
C GLY A 161 18.98 13.41 -4.98
N SER A 162 19.49 12.44 -5.75
CA SER A 162 20.06 12.65 -7.08
C SER A 162 19.93 11.41 -7.96
N VAL A 163 19.49 11.60 -9.20
CA VAL A 163 19.39 10.53 -10.20
C VAL A 163 20.77 10.25 -10.79
N ASP A 164 21.41 9.16 -10.39
CA ASP A 164 22.76 8.81 -10.82
C ASP A 164 22.99 7.30 -11.06
N GLY A 165 24.25 6.88 -10.96
CA GLY A 165 24.63 5.48 -11.17
C GLY A 165 24.04 4.52 -10.12
N GLY A 166 23.68 5.01 -8.93
CA GLY A 166 22.96 4.27 -7.90
C GLY A 166 21.58 3.84 -8.38
N ASP A 167 20.79 4.78 -8.90
CA ASP A 167 19.44 4.53 -9.42
C ASP A 167 19.45 3.65 -10.66
N LEU A 168 20.42 3.86 -11.55
CA LEU A 168 20.63 2.97 -12.68
C LEU A 168 20.91 1.53 -12.21
N GLY A 169 21.73 1.37 -11.17
CA GLY A 169 22.00 0.08 -10.56
C GLY A 169 20.73 -0.55 -9.96
N ALA A 170 19.90 0.24 -9.28
CA ALA A 170 18.64 -0.20 -8.71
C ALA A 170 17.64 -0.66 -9.80
N LEU A 171 17.46 0.14 -10.85
CA LEU A 171 16.58 -0.20 -11.98
C LEU A 171 17.01 -1.49 -12.67
N LEU A 172 18.31 -1.62 -12.99
CA LEU A 172 18.83 -2.82 -13.65
C LEU A 172 18.75 -4.07 -12.77
N ALA A 173 18.85 -3.92 -11.44
CA ALA A 173 18.68 -5.03 -10.51
C ALA A 173 17.23 -5.52 -10.45
N ALA A 174 16.27 -4.65 -10.77
CA ALA A 174 14.84 -4.92 -10.75
C ALA A 174 14.24 -5.28 -12.13
N TRP A 175 15.07 -5.37 -13.18
CA TRP A 175 14.64 -5.64 -14.57
C TRP A 175 13.73 -6.87 -14.69
N SER A 176 12.59 -6.72 -15.37
CA SER A 176 11.53 -7.74 -15.48
C SER A 176 10.97 -7.88 -16.89
#